data_AF-A0A4Q0MQD6-F1
#
_entry.id   AF-A0A4Q0MQD6-F1
#
_cell.length_a   1.000
_cell.length_b   1.000
_cell.length_c   1.000
_cell.angle_alpha   90.00
_cell.angle_beta   90.00
_cell.angle_gamma   90.00
#
_symmetry.space_group_name_H-M   'P 1'
#
loop_
_entity.id
_entity.type
_entity.pdbx_description
1 polymer ?
#
loop_
_entity_poly.entity_id
_entity_poly.type
_entity_poly.pdbx_seq_one_letter_code
_entity_poly.pdbx_strand_id
1 'polypeptide(L)' 'MSIESHISELEKKHRALEKEIETELMHPNSDDAKVSTLKRKKLKIKDEMVRLKSPEPTLH' A
#
# COMPACT_ATOMS: atom_id res chain seq x y z
N MET A 1 6.67 -18.59 11.10
CA MET A 1 6.23 -17.20 10.89
C MET A 1 5.12 -17.23 9.84
N SER A 2 3.92 -16.84 10.23
CA SER A 2 2.69 -17.05 9.43
C SER A 2 2.47 -15.94 8.43
N ILE A 3 1.81 -16.26 7.31
CA ILE A 3 1.34 -15.30 6.28
C ILE A 3 0.59 -14.12 6.91
N GLU A 4 -0.17 -14.37 7.99
CA GLU A 4 -0.86 -13.34 8.78
C GLU A 4 0.06 -12.25 9.33
N SER A 5 1.27 -12.62 9.78
CA SER A 5 2.23 -11.66 10.31
C SER A 5 2.74 -10.74 9.20
N HIS A 6 2.98 -11.29 8.01
CA HIS A 6 3.40 -10.53 6.84
C HIS A 6 2.29 -9.58 6.34
N ILE A 7 1.03 -10.05 6.31
CA ILE A 7 -0.13 -9.20 6.00
C ILE A 7 -0.25 -8.06 7.01
N SER A 8 -0.08 -8.32 8.31
CA SER A 8 -0.14 -7.28 9.35
C SER A 8 0.94 -6.21 9.17
N GLU A 9 2.16 -6.60 8.78
CA GLU A 9 3.23 -5.65 8.45
C GLU A 9 2.91 -4.82 7.20
N LEU A 10 2.35 -5.45 6.16
CA LEU A 10 1.92 -4.76 4.94
C LEU A 10 0.78 -3.77 5.23
N GLU A 11 -0.20 -4.14 6.07
CA GLU A 11 -1.27 -3.23 6.49
C GLU A 11 -0.73 -2.02 7.27
N LYS A 12 0.24 -2.22 8.17
CA LYS A 12 0.90 -1.10 8.86
C LYS A 12 1.58 -0.15 7.87
N LYS A 13 2.32 -0.70 6.89
CA LYS A 13 2.95 0.11 5.84
C LYS A 13 1.92 0.83 4.96
N HIS A 14 0.82 0.17 4.61
CA HIS A 14 -0.27 0.75 3.84
C HIS A 14 -0.88 1.95 4.58
N ARG A 15 -1.18 1.80 5.87
CA ARG A 15 -1.74 2.86 6.71
C ARG A 15 -0.78 4.04 6.88
N ALA A 16 0.53 3.78 6.99
CA ALA A 16 1.54 4.83 7.04
C ALA A 16 1.58 5.63 5.73
N LEU A 17 1.60 4.94 4.58
CA LEU A 17 1.56 5.58 3.27
C LEU A 17 0.28 6.40 3.05
N GLU A 18 -0.88 5.92 3.51
CA GLU A 18 -2.12 6.69 3.44
C GLU A 18 -2.03 7.99 4.23
N LYS A 19 -1.47 7.95 5.44
CA LYS A 19 -1.31 9.14 6.28
C LYS A 19 -0.32 10.13 5.67
N GLU A 20 0.77 9.64 5.08
CA GLU A 20 1.70 10.47 4.31
C GLU A 20 0.99 11.11 3.10
N ILE A 21 0.23 10.35 2.33
CA ILE A 21 -0.53 10.88 1.18
C ILE A 21 -1.52 11.96 1.62
N GLU A 22 -2.26 11.73 2.70
CA GLU A 22 -3.24 12.69 3.22
C GLU A 22 -2.56 13.98 3.70
N THR A 23 -1.44 13.85 4.41
CA THR A 23 -0.63 14.99 4.86
C THR A 23 -0.11 15.78 3.66
N GLU A 24 0.44 15.11 2.64
CA GLU A 24 0.88 15.80 1.43
C GLU A 24 -0.33 16.43 0.72
N LEU A 25 -1.45 15.74 0.50
CA LEU A 25 -2.63 16.32 -0.14
C LEU A 25 -3.21 17.55 0.59
N MET A 26 -3.05 17.63 1.92
CA MET A 26 -3.46 18.78 2.72
C MET A 26 -2.56 20.01 2.54
N HIS A 27 -1.32 19.83 2.09
CA HIS A 27 -0.39 20.92 1.88
C HIS A 27 -0.59 21.52 0.47
N PRO A 28 -0.81 22.85 0.33
CA PRO A 28 -1.08 23.50 -0.96
C PRO A 28 0.12 23.51 -1.91
N ASN A 29 1.33 23.27 -1.40
CA ASN A 29 2.57 23.19 -2.18
C ASN A 29 3.06 21.73 -2.34
N SER A 30 2.14 20.77 -2.27
CA SER A 30 2.53 19.38 -2.34
C SER A 30 2.89 18.95 -3.72
N ASP A 31 3.99 18.20 -3.75
CA ASP A 31 4.60 17.73 -4.96
C ASP A 31 3.75 16.58 -5.52
N ASP A 32 2.99 16.86 -6.57
CA ASP A 32 2.08 15.87 -7.19
C ASP A 32 2.84 14.60 -7.60
N ALA A 33 4.12 14.72 -7.98
CA ALA A 33 4.99 13.58 -8.28
C ALA A 33 5.25 12.69 -7.05
N LYS A 34 5.41 13.29 -5.86
CA LYS A 34 5.56 12.57 -4.59
C LYS A 34 4.26 11.87 -4.21
N VAL A 35 3.12 12.56 -4.31
CA VAL A 35 1.79 11.97 -4.05
C VAL A 35 1.51 10.80 -5.01
N SER A 36 1.80 10.96 -6.30
CA SER A 36 1.68 9.90 -7.31
C SER A 36 2.56 8.70 -6.99
N THR A 37 3.79 8.93 -6.53
CA THR A 37 4.70 7.85 -6.11
C THR A 37 4.17 7.11 -4.89
N LEU A 38 3.66 7.83 -3.88
CA LEU A 38 3.08 7.24 -2.68
C LEU A 38 1.83 6.42 -3.01
N LYS A 39 0.94 6.94 -3.87
CA LYS A 39 -0.24 6.20 -4.37
C LYS A 39 0.15 4.92 -5.10
N ARG A 40 1.20 4.94 -5.93
CA ARG A 40 1.74 3.73 -6.59
C ARG A 40 2.27 2.71 -5.57
N LYS A 41 3.01 3.16 -4.55
CA LYS A 41 3.48 2.28 -3.47
C LYS A 41 2.31 1.66 -2.71
N LYS A 42 1.30 2.46 -2.37
CA LYS A 42 0.07 2.00 -1.72
C LYS A 42 -0.63 0.90 -2.54
N LEU A 43 -0.74 1.11 -3.86
CA LEU A 43 -1.34 0.14 -4.78
C LEU A 43 -0.56 -1.19 -4.78
N LYS A 44 0.78 -1.14 -4.82
CA LYS A 44 1.62 -2.35 -4.78
C LYS A 44 1.45 -3.14 -3.48
N ILE A 45 1.41 -2.47 -2.33
CA ILE A 45 1.19 -3.13 -1.04
C ILE A 45 -0.18 -3.79 -1.00
N LYS A 46 -1.22 -3.12 -1.54
CA LYS A 46 -2.55 -3.70 -1.66
C LYS A 46 -2.55 -4.96 -2.54
N ASP A 47 -1.88 -4.92 -3.69
CA ASP A 47 -1.73 -6.06 -4.60
C ASP A 47 -1.03 -7.24 -3.92
N GLU A 48 0.08 -6.95 -3.23
CA GLU A 48 0.83 -7.95 -2.46
C GLU A 48 -0.02 -8.58 -1.35
N MET A 49 -0.79 -7.79 -0.61
CA MET A 49 -1.74 -8.30 0.39
C MET A 49 -2.82 -9.20 -0.23
N VAL A 50 -3.39 -8.80 -1.37
CA VAL A 50 -4.40 -9.61 -2.08
C VAL A 50 -3.79 -10.93 -2.54
N ARG A 51 -2.58 -10.89 -3.11
CA ARG A 51 -1.84 -12.06 -3.57
C ARG A 51 -1.47 -13.02 -2.43
N LEU A 52 -1.15 -12.50 -1.25
CA LEU A 52 -0.90 -13.29 -0.05
C LEU A 52 -2.18 -13.86 0.57
N LYS A 53 -3.31 -13.13 0.45
CA LYS A 53 -4.60 -13.51 1.01
C LYS A 53 -5.36 -14.51 0.12
N SER A 54 -5.13 -14.48 -1.18
CA SER A 54 -5.65 -15.43 -2.17
C SER A 54 -4.49 -16.16 -2.86
N PRO A 55 -3.93 -17.22 -2.24
CA PRO A 55 -2.89 -18.04 -2.84
C PRO A 55 -3.39 -19.02 -3.92
N GLU A 56 -4.66 -18.95 -4.34
CA GLU A 56 -5.17 -19.86 -5.37
C GLU A 56 -4.65 -19.48 -6.77
N PRO A 57 -4.22 -20.48 -7.57
CA PRO A 57 -3.67 -20.24 -8.89
C PRO A 57 -4.80 -19.74 -9.79
N THR A 58 -4.67 -18.52 -10.29
CA THR A 58 -5.45 -18.10 -11.45
C THR A 58 -5.11 -19.04 -12.61
N LEU A 59 -5.97 -20.02 -12.84
CA LEU A 59 -5.99 -20.87 -14.03
C LEU A 59 -6.17 -19.93 -15.23
N HIS A 60 -5.12 -19.82 -16.05
CA HIS A 60 -5.12 -19.12 -17.33
C HIS A 60 -5.33 -20.13 -18.47
#